data_AF-A0A7W0JH94-F1
#
_entry.id   AF-A0A7W0JH94-F1
#
_cell.length_a   1.000
_cell.length_b   1.000
_cell.length_c   1.000
_cell.angle_alpha   90.00
_cell.angle_beta   90.00
_cell.angle_gamma   90.00
#
_symmetry.space_group_name_H-M   'P 1'
#
loop_
_entity.id
_entity.type
_entity.pdbx_description
1 polymer ?
#
loop_
_entity_poly.entity_id
_entity_poly.type
_entity_poly.pdbx_seq_one_letter_code
_entity_poly.pdbx_strand_id
1 'polypeptide(L)'
;MRYIPNSPEERQEMLDSIGHASMEELFDSIPADIILREPLKTPGALSEIELLERFETMAAANKAARRPNFIGAGAYTHYAPTIIDSLIQRSEFFTAY
;
A
#
# COMPACT_ATOMS: atom_id res chain seq x y z
N MET A 1 -5.84 8.36 5.05
CA MET A 1 -6.03 7.43 6.20
C MET A 1 -4.66 7.15 6.82
N ARG A 2 -4.49 7.15 8.15
CA ARG A 2 -3.16 6.91 8.76
C ARG A 2 -2.89 5.39 8.73
N TYR A 3 -1.85 4.96 8.00
CA TYR A 3 -1.54 3.53 7.84
C TYR A 3 -1.12 2.86 9.16
N ILE A 4 -0.39 3.61 10.00
CA ILE A 4 -0.06 3.19 11.36
C ILE A 4 -1.15 3.74 12.28
N PRO A 5 -2.03 2.89 12.84
CA PRO A 5 -3.14 3.35 13.67
C PRO A 5 -2.67 3.82 15.05
N ASN A 6 -1.65 3.16 15.59
CA ASN A 6 -1.19 3.37 16.96
C ASN A 6 -0.48 4.72 17.13
N SER A 7 -0.89 5.49 18.14
CA SER A 7 -0.22 6.72 18.54
C SER A 7 1.15 6.44 19.18
N PRO A 8 2.03 7.45 19.29
CA PRO A 8 3.28 7.31 20.05
C PRO A 8 3.05 6.84 21.49
N GLU A 9 1.99 7.32 22.14
CA GLU A 9 1.60 6.97 23.51
C GLU A 9 1.16 5.51 23.60
N GLU A 10 0.26 5.06 22.72
CA GLU A 10 -0.18 3.65 22.66
C GLU A 10 1.00 2.71 22.39
N ARG A 11 1.96 3.13 21.56
CA ARG A 11 3.18 2.36 21.31
C ARG A 11 4.06 2.25 22.56
N GLN A 12 4.16 3.31 23.35
CA GLN A 12 4.91 3.27 24.61
C GLN A 12 4.21 2.37 25.63
N GLU A 13 2.89 2.47 25.78
CA GLU A 13 2.12 1.59 26.67
C GLU A 13 2.29 0.11 26.31
N MET A 14 2.27 -0.22 25.01
CA MET A 14 2.55 -1.58 24.54
C MET A 14 3.96 -2.03 24.89
N LEU A 15 4.99 -1.19 24.71
CA LEU A 15 6.38 -1.51 25.07
C LEU A 15 6.55 -1.70 26.58
N ASP A 16 5.96 -0.82 27.39
CA ASP A 16 6.00 -0.91 28.85
C ASP A 16 5.33 -2.21 29.35
N SER A 17 4.25 -2.64 28.69
CA SER A 17 3.53 -3.88 29.04
C SER A 17 4.36 -5.16 28.88
N ILE A 18 5.35 -5.12 27.99
CA ILE A 18 6.28 -6.23 27.71
C ILE A 18 7.69 -5.97 28.28
N GLY A 19 7.87 -4.87 29.01
CA GLY A 19 9.11 -4.54 29.71
C GLY A 19 10.24 -4.03 28.81
N HIS A 20 9.93 -3.48 27.65
CA HIS A 20 10.91 -2.96 26.69
C HIS A 20 10.97 -1.43 26.72
N ALA A 21 12.18 -0.86 26.63
CA ALA A 21 12.35 0.60 26.63
C ALA A 21 12.30 1.20 25.21
N SER A 22 12.51 0.39 24.16
CA SER A 22 12.51 0.86 22.78
C SER A 22 12.07 -0.22 21.79
N MET A 23 11.75 0.21 20.57
CA MET A 23 11.34 -0.70 19.48
C MET A 23 12.50 -1.59 19.02
N GLU A 24 13.74 -1.10 19.13
CA GLU A 24 14.95 -1.83 18.74
C GLU A 24 15.15 -3.09 19.59
N GLU A 25 14.72 -3.08 20.85
CA GLU A 25 14.82 -4.24 21.75
C GLU A 25 13.93 -5.42 21.29
N LEU A 26 12.88 -5.17 20.50
CA LEU A 26 12.03 -6.23 19.92
C LEU A 26 12.76 -7.08 18.87
N PHE A 27 13.92 -6.64 18.41
CA PHE A 27 14.70 -7.29 17.37
C PHE A 27 15.98 -7.95 17.90
N ASP A 28 16.10 -8.15 19.22
CA ASP A 28 17.28 -8.77 19.87
C ASP A 28 17.65 -10.16 19.32
N SER A 29 16.66 -10.90 18.82
CA SER A 29 16.81 -12.21 18.18
C SER A 29 17.46 -12.16 16.80
N ILE A 30 17.63 -10.98 16.19
CA ILE A 30 18.22 -10.79 14.86
C ILE A 30 19.72 -10.48 15.02
N PRO A 31 20.62 -11.31 14.44
CA PRO A 31 22.06 -11.04 14.49
C PRO A 31 22.44 -9.66 13.92
N ALA A 32 23.29 -8.93 14.64
CA ALA A 32 23.61 -7.53 14.31
C ALA A 32 24.37 -7.32 12.99
N ASP A 33 24.94 -8.39 12.43
CA ASP A 33 25.66 -8.41 11.15
C ASP A 33 24.72 -8.52 9.93
N ILE A 34 23.49 -8.99 10.12
CA ILE A 34 22.47 -9.05 9.06
C ILE A 34 21.46 -7.90 9.09
N ILE A 35 21.50 -7.06 10.13
CA ILE A 35 20.65 -5.87 10.22
C ILE A 35 21.15 -4.79 9.26
N LEU A 36 20.26 -4.36 8.36
CA LEU A 36 20.55 -3.26 7.45
C LEU A 36 20.71 -1.94 8.23
N ARG A 37 21.90 -1.35 8.18
CA ARG A 37 22.23 -0.09 8.87
C ARG A 37 22.05 1.15 8.00
N GLU A 38 21.89 0.97 6.70
CA GLU A 38 21.61 2.05 5.76
C GLU A 38 20.10 2.14 5.48
N PRO A 39 19.58 3.32 5.14
CA PRO A 39 18.20 3.44 4.66
C PRO A 39 17.97 2.58 3.43
N LEU A 40 16.74 2.06 3.27
CA LEU A 40 16.34 1.40 2.04
C LEU A 40 16.52 2.35 0.85
N LYS A 41 17.03 1.83 -0.28
CA LYS A 41 17.24 2.58 -1.52
C LYS A 41 15.94 2.76 -2.28
N THR A 42 14.97 3.41 -1.65
CA THR A 42 13.65 3.70 -2.21
C THR A 42 13.50 5.21 -2.48
N PRO A 43 12.63 5.61 -3.42
CA PRO A 43 12.26 7.01 -3.57
C PRO A 43 11.76 7.60 -2.25
N GLY A 44 11.88 8.92 -2.10
CA GLY A 44 11.32 9.64 -0.97
C GLY A 44 9.80 9.44 -0.87
N ALA A 45 9.27 9.56 0.35
CA ALA A 45 7.84 9.49 0.58
C ALA A 45 7.11 10.60 -0.19
N LEU A 46 5.97 10.25 -0.77
CA LEU A 46 5.04 11.19 -1.38
C LEU A 46 3.83 11.34 -0.48
N SER A 47 3.25 12.54 -0.44
CA SER A 47 1.89 12.71 0.07
C SER A 47 0.89 11.92 -0.78
N GLU A 48 -0.29 11.68 -0.21
CA GLU A 48 -1.36 10.96 -0.92
C GLU A 48 -1.74 11.65 -2.24
N ILE A 49 -1.74 12.99 -2.27
CA ILE A 49 -2.07 13.78 -3.46
C ILE A 49 -0.97 13.62 -4.53
N GLU A 50 0.30 13.80 -4.16
CA GLU A 50 1.43 13.64 -5.09
C GLU A 50 1.51 12.21 -5.64
N LEU A 51 1.18 11.21 -4.82
CA LEU A 51 1.15 9.82 -5.22
C LEU A 51 0.07 9.58 -6.29
N LEU A 52 -1.15 10.07 -6.07
CA LEU A 52 -2.26 9.96 -7.02
C LEU A 52 -1.93 10.64 -8.35
N GLU A 53 -1.46 11.89 -8.32
CA GLU A 53 -1.08 12.64 -9.53
C GLU A 53 0.01 11.91 -10.32
N ARG A 54 1.00 11.34 -9.62
CA ARG A 54 2.06 10.56 -10.25
C ARG A 54 1.51 9.34 -10.97
N PHE A 55 0.61 8.57 -10.34
CA PHE A 55 0.02 7.40 -10.96
C PHE A 55 -0.90 7.76 -12.14
N GLU A 56 -1.67 8.84 -12.05
CA GLU A 56 -2.49 9.33 -13.16
C GLU A 56 -1.62 9.74 -14.35
N THR A 57 -0.51 10.44 -14.10
CA THR A 57 0.45 10.84 -15.12
C THR A 57 1.07 9.62 -15.82
N MET A 58 1.46 8.60 -15.05
CA MET A 58 1.97 7.35 -15.60
C MET A 58 0.91 6.62 -16.43
N ALA A 59 -0.33 6.55 -15.94
CA ALA A 59 -1.44 5.91 -16.64
C ALA A 59 -1.78 6.61 -17.96
N ALA A 60 -1.61 7.94 -18.05
CA ALA A 60 -1.86 8.71 -19.26
C ALA A 60 -0.92 8.33 -20.43
N ALA A 61 0.25 7.74 -20.15
CA ALA A 61 1.14 7.23 -21.18
C ALA A 61 0.58 6.01 -21.93
N ASN A 62 -0.42 5.31 -21.37
CA ASN A 62 -1.04 4.12 -21.95
C ASN A 62 -2.06 4.47 -23.06
N LYS A 63 -1.55 4.91 -24.21
CA LYS A 63 -2.39 5.35 -25.36
C LYS A 63 -3.37 4.29 -25.87
N ALA A 64 -3.06 3.00 -25.69
CA ALA A 64 -3.91 1.89 -26.14
C ALA A 64 -5.13 1.66 -25.21
N ALA A 65 -5.06 2.07 -23.94
CA ALA A 65 -6.10 1.81 -22.94
C ALA A 65 -7.46 2.43 -23.29
N ARG A 66 -7.47 3.47 -24.14
CA ARG A 66 -8.69 4.18 -24.57
C ARG A 66 -9.17 3.80 -25.97
N ARG A 67 -8.52 2.83 -26.63
CA ARG A 67 -8.88 2.41 -27.99
C ARG A 67 -9.78 1.19 -27.93
N PRO A 68 -10.74 1.04 -28.86
CA PRO A 68 -11.42 -0.23 -29.06
C PRO A 68 -10.41 -1.35 -29.30
N ASN A 69 -10.55 -2.47 -28.60
CA ASN A 69 -9.67 -3.64 -28.72
C ASN A 69 -10.45 -4.83 -29.27
N PHE A 70 -10.00 -5.35 -30.41
CA PHE A 70 -10.59 -6.51 -31.10
C PHE A 70 -9.60 -7.67 -31.29
N ILE A 71 -8.46 -7.66 -30.59
CA ILE A 71 -7.44 -8.71 -30.70
C ILE A 71 -7.97 -10.06 -30.16
N GLY A 72 -8.84 -10.02 -29.15
CA GLY A 72 -9.43 -11.22 -28.55
C GLY A 72 -8.41 -12.02 -27.73
N ALA A 73 -8.25 -13.30 -28.05
CA ALA A 73 -7.37 -14.24 -27.34
C ALA A 73 -7.70 -14.46 -25.84
N GLY A 74 -9.00 -14.56 -25.52
CA GLY A 74 -9.45 -14.83 -24.15
C GLY A 74 -9.71 -13.57 -23.30
N ALA A 75 -9.37 -12.39 -23.81
CA ALA A 75 -9.71 -11.11 -23.19
C ALA A 75 -10.56 -10.26 -24.14
N TYR A 76 -11.72 -9.80 -23.66
CA TYR A 76 -12.69 -9.07 -24.48
C TYR A 76 -13.21 -7.86 -23.70
N THR A 77 -13.29 -6.72 -24.38
CA THR A 77 -13.98 -5.56 -23.85
C THR A 77 -15.45 -5.91 -23.64
N HIS A 78 -15.95 -5.68 -22.43
CA HIS A 78 -17.34 -5.89 -22.06
C HIS A 78 -17.85 -4.70 -21.27
N TYR A 79 -19.18 -4.55 -21.22
CA TYR A 79 -19.81 -3.54 -20.41
C TYR A 79 -19.71 -3.93 -18.92
N ALA A 80 -19.13 -3.05 -18.12
CA ALA A 80 -19.18 -3.13 -16.66
C ALA A 80 -20.27 -2.17 -16.16
N PRO A 81 -21.34 -2.68 -15.51
CA PRO A 81 -22.34 -1.82 -14.89
C PRO A 81 -21.72 -0.91 -13.84
N THR A 82 -22.21 0.34 -13.74
CA THR A 82 -21.67 1.36 -12.82
C THR A 82 -21.69 0.94 -11.35
N ILE A 83 -22.64 0.08 -10.96
CA ILE A 83 -22.74 -0.44 -9.60
C ILE A 83 -21.55 -1.32 -9.20
N ILE A 84 -20.85 -1.93 -10.18
CA ILE A 84 -19.71 -2.81 -9.91
C ILE A 84 -18.58 -2.05 -9.22
N ASP A 85 -18.27 -0.83 -9.68
CA ASP A 85 -17.22 0.00 -9.05
C ASP A 85 -17.52 0.28 -7.58
N SER A 86 -18.78 0.58 -7.26
CA SER A 86 -19.21 0.78 -5.87
C SER A 86 -19.15 -0.49 -5.04
N LEU A 87 -19.42 -1.66 -5.64
CA LEU A 87 -19.35 -2.94 -4.95
C LEU A 87 -17.92 -3.36 -4.64
N ILE A 88 -16.99 -3.21 -5.59
CA ILE A 88 -15.59 -3.64 -5.40
C ILE A 88 -14.79 -2.70 -4.47
N GLN A 89 -15.26 -1.46 -4.27
CA GLN A 89 -14.66 -0.50 -3.34
C GLN A 89 -15.12 -0.69 -1.88
N ARG A 90 -16.08 -1.58 -1.62
CA ARG A 90 -16.55 -1.89 -0.27
C ARG A 90 -15.54 -2.78 0.46
N SER A 91 -15.05 -2.29 1.60
CA SER A 91 -13.99 -2.96 2.35
C SER A 91 -14.39 -4.37 2.79
N GLU A 92 -15.66 -4.60 3.14
CA GLU A 92 -16.15 -5.92 3.56
C GLU A 92 -16.02 -7.01 2.50
N PHE A 93 -15.95 -6.64 1.22
CA PHE A 93 -15.74 -7.60 0.13
C PHE A 93 -14.27 -7.71 -0.28
N PHE A 94 -13.49 -6.64 -0.15
CA PHE A 94 -12.11 -6.59 -0.63
C PHE A 94 -11.07 -6.99 0.42
N THR A 95 -11.34 -6.81 1.71
CA THR A 95 -10.35 -7.05 2.79
C THR A 95 -10.56 -8.35 3.55
N ALA A 96 -11.57 -9.15 3.20
CA ALA A 96 -11.87 -10.39 3.89
C ALA A 96 -10.93 -11.52 3.44
N TYR A 97 -10.02 -11.94 4.33
CA TYR A 97 -9.26 -13.18 4.27
C TYR A 97 -8.64 -13.48 5.64
#